data_AF-A0A930TRM6-F1
#
_entry.id   AF-A0A930TRM6-F1
#
_cell.length_a   1.000
_cell.length_b   1.000
_cell.length_c   1.000
_cell.angle_alpha   90.00
_cell.angle_beta   90.00
_cell.angle_gamma   90.00
#
_symmetry.space_group_name_H-M   'P 1'
#
loop_
_entity.id
_entity.type
_entity.pdbx_description
1 polymer ?
#
loop_
_entity_poly.entity_id
_entity_poly.type
_entity_poly.pdbx_seq_one_letter_code
_entity_poly.pdbx_strand_id
1 'polypeptide(L)'
;MQIQHSLQWLSATLLGAGSILGLAHVPPATAQGFDQAEITDPSRIILVASPAGQVGHQLLIVEQLNDERPCWSESGGIVQPLLLDFDFSGICRRILDSNGYSLRMGNEDLGLDYALRVIPEGDHLALVASSTKDFFAPSMEVGRTSPGETSGFVAIYLAPGWRLTRRSFEGQTLGHYYITNDMDVDTYSSTAVLSGDVLLAPSGYTFPSTPNLPATPTVTPNDSSSIIPPTPTPAVVPTITAPSVSAPAPATPVQSESPLPILEAAPVVVPPSEPAPQTTLSPLLVPSPPPMSTDRVPEENASTSNEASPWIEFERQPSEVQTF
;
A
#
# COMPACT_ATOMS: atom_id res chain seq x y z
N MET A 1 -81.15 -32.67 10.89
CA MET A 1 -81.89 -32.88 9.64
C MET A 1 -81.84 -31.56 8.87
N GLN A 2 -81.11 -31.53 7.77
CA GLN A 2 -80.87 -30.37 6.89
C GLN A 2 -82.17 -29.84 6.29
N ILE A 3 -82.27 -28.52 6.05
CA ILE A 3 -82.81 -27.95 4.81
C ILE A 3 -81.98 -26.71 4.43
N GLN A 4 -81.42 -26.74 3.22
CA GLN A 4 -80.67 -25.67 2.52
C GLN A 4 -81.62 -24.65 1.84
N HIS A 5 -81.03 -23.70 1.12
CA HIS A 5 -81.55 -22.78 0.09
C HIS A 5 -81.57 -21.31 0.54
N SER A 6 -80.48 -20.57 0.30
CA SER A 6 -80.07 -19.90 -0.95
C SER A 6 -80.83 -18.59 -1.18
N LEU A 7 -80.13 -17.46 -1.10
CA LEU A 7 -80.51 -16.25 -1.82
C LEU A 7 -79.26 -15.47 -2.23
N GLN A 8 -79.07 -15.39 -3.53
CA GLN A 8 -78.09 -14.58 -4.23
C GLN A 8 -78.45 -13.11 -4.07
N TRP A 9 -77.46 -12.26 -3.82
CA TRP A 9 -77.52 -10.83 -4.18
C TRP A 9 -76.22 -10.47 -4.89
N LEU A 10 -76.37 -10.12 -6.17
CA LEU A 10 -75.37 -9.40 -6.94
C LEU A 10 -75.15 -8.02 -6.29
N SER A 11 -73.89 -7.70 -6.01
CA SER A 11 -73.43 -6.31 -5.99
C SER A 11 -72.22 -6.19 -6.91
N ALA A 12 -72.40 -5.38 -7.94
CA ALA A 12 -71.42 -5.07 -8.95
C ALA A 12 -70.38 -4.05 -8.43
N THR A 13 -69.18 -4.15 -9.03
CA THR A 13 -68.20 -3.08 -9.31
C THR A 13 -67.58 -2.31 -8.14
N LEU A 14 -66.27 -2.46 -7.98
CA LEU A 14 -65.34 -1.35 -8.25
C LEU A 14 -64.01 -1.88 -8.78
N LEU A 15 -63.64 -1.48 -10.01
CA LEU A 15 -62.26 -1.54 -10.48
C LEU A 15 -61.45 -0.53 -9.68
N GLY A 16 -60.62 -1.00 -8.75
CA GLY A 16 -59.52 -0.23 -8.19
C GLY A 16 -58.25 -0.61 -8.94
N ALA A 17 -57.84 0.22 -9.88
CA ALA A 17 -56.59 0.07 -10.61
C ALA A 17 -55.41 -0.01 -9.62
N GLY A 18 -54.63 -1.09 -9.74
CA GLY A 18 -53.41 -1.29 -9.00
C GLY A 18 -52.35 -0.27 -9.39
N SER A 19 -51.60 0.19 -8.40
CA SER A 19 -50.21 0.60 -8.50
C SER A 19 -49.66 0.57 -7.08
N ILE A 20 -49.39 -0.64 -6.59
CA ILE A 20 -48.45 -0.78 -5.47
C ILE A 20 -47.10 -0.41 -6.08
N LEU A 21 -46.56 0.76 -5.70
CA LEU A 21 -45.18 1.08 -5.98
C LEU A 21 -44.33 -0.02 -5.32
N GLY A 22 -43.85 -0.95 -6.15
CA GLY A 22 -42.78 -1.85 -5.75
C GLY A 22 -41.55 -1.00 -5.54
N LEU A 23 -41.28 -0.63 -4.28
CA LEU A 23 -39.94 -0.24 -3.84
C LEU A 23 -39.05 -1.45 -4.07
N ALA A 24 -38.48 -1.55 -5.27
CA ALA A 24 -37.40 -2.48 -5.55
C ALA A 24 -36.32 -2.18 -4.51
N HIS A 25 -36.19 -3.07 -3.52
CA HIS A 25 -35.07 -3.06 -2.60
C HIS A 25 -33.85 -3.39 -3.46
N VAL A 26 -33.15 -2.35 -3.90
CA VAL A 26 -31.79 -2.50 -4.40
C VAL A 26 -30.99 -2.94 -3.17
N PRO A 27 -30.53 -4.21 -3.10
CA PRO A 27 -29.67 -4.59 -1.99
C PRO A 27 -28.47 -3.65 -1.98
N PRO A 28 -28.01 -3.19 -0.81
CA PRO A 28 -26.80 -2.38 -0.75
C PRO A 28 -25.71 -3.14 -1.49
N ALA A 29 -25.05 -2.46 -2.44
CA ALA A 29 -23.85 -3.01 -3.05
C ALA A 29 -22.82 -3.18 -1.94
N THR A 30 -22.68 -4.39 -1.42
CA THR A 30 -21.55 -4.75 -0.58
C THR A 30 -20.34 -4.69 -1.49
N ALA A 31 -19.49 -3.67 -1.30
CA ALA A 31 -18.17 -3.68 -1.93
C ALA A 31 -17.49 -4.98 -1.50
N GLN A 32 -17.31 -5.90 -2.44
CA GLN A 32 -16.63 -7.17 -2.16
C GLN A 32 -15.17 -6.82 -1.88
N GLY A 33 -14.82 -6.84 -0.61
CA GLY A 33 -13.46 -6.59 -0.16
C GLY A 33 -12.51 -7.68 -0.64
N PHE A 34 -11.22 -7.38 -0.61
CA PHE A 34 -10.21 -8.42 -0.72
C PHE A 34 -10.01 -9.08 0.64
N ASP A 35 -9.84 -10.40 0.60
CA ASP A 35 -9.43 -11.20 1.75
C ASP A 35 -7.90 -11.28 1.80
N GLN A 36 -7.39 -12.01 2.79
CA GLN A 36 -5.99 -12.38 2.88
C GLN A 36 -5.85 -13.90 3.02
N ALA A 37 -4.73 -14.42 2.54
CA ALA A 37 -4.29 -15.80 2.72
C ALA A 37 -2.93 -15.81 3.41
N GLU A 38 -2.75 -16.73 4.36
CA GLU A 38 -1.47 -16.92 5.03
C GLU A 38 -0.40 -17.44 4.05
N ILE A 39 0.83 -16.98 4.22
CA ILE A 39 1.97 -17.47 3.44
C ILE A 39 2.34 -18.87 3.95
N THR A 40 2.22 -19.88 3.09
CA THR A 40 2.50 -21.28 3.46
C THR A 40 3.98 -21.53 3.76
N ASP A 41 4.87 -20.88 3.01
CA ASP A 41 6.32 -20.99 3.20
C ASP A 41 6.97 -19.59 3.21
N PRO A 42 7.05 -18.95 4.39
CA PRO A 42 7.67 -17.63 4.53
C PRO A 42 9.15 -17.61 4.16
N SER A 43 9.85 -18.76 4.22
CA SER A 43 11.29 -18.82 3.91
C SER A 43 11.60 -18.56 2.43
N ARG A 44 10.58 -18.65 1.57
CA ARG A 44 10.67 -18.32 0.15
C ARG A 44 10.46 -16.85 -0.13
N ILE A 45 10.33 -16.01 0.90
CA ILE A 45 10.12 -14.58 0.76
C ILE A 45 11.10 -13.81 1.62
N ILE A 46 11.70 -12.77 1.06
CA ILE A 46 12.56 -11.84 1.79
C ILE A 46 12.09 -10.40 1.57
N LEU A 47 12.09 -9.61 2.64
CA LEU A 47 11.94 -8.15 2.58
C LEU A 47 13.34 -7.55 2.59
N VAL A 48 13.59 -6.62 1.69
CA VAL A 48 14.90 -6.03 1.45
C VAL A 48 14.76 -4.53 1.45
N ALA A 49 15.56 -3.83 2.24
CA ALA A 49 15.83 -2.42 2.01
C ALA A 49 16.76 -2.35 0.81
N SER A 50 16.24 -1.89 -0.33
CA SER A 50 16.98 -1.79 -1.58
C SER A 50 17.38 -0.34 -1.86
N PRO A 51 18.59 -0.07 -2.35
CA PRO A 51 19.00 1.29 -2.70
C PRO A 51 18.12 1.88 -3.80
N ALA A 52 17.67 3.12 -3.60
CA ALA A 52 16.79 3.86 -4.49
C ALA A 52 17.39 5.22 -4.89
N GLY A 53 18.71 5.28 -5.05
CA GLY A 53 19.41 6.51 -5.45
C GLY A 53 19.28 7.61 -4.39
N GLN A 54 18.88 8.81 -4.79
CA GLN A 54 18.85 9.99 -3.90
C GLN A 54 17.75 9.95 -2.83
N VAL A 55 16.76 9.05 -2.96
CA VAL A 55 15.69 8.92 -1.96
C VAL A 55 16.07 7.97 -0.80
N GLY A 56 17.28 7.41 -0.82
CA GLY A 56 17.76 6.47 0.19
C GLY A 56 17.43 5.02 -0.17
N HIS A 57 16.64 4.34 0.67
CA HIS A 57 16.22 2.96 0.45
C HIS A 57 14.71 2.86 0.22
N GLN A 58 14.28 1.83 -0.49
CA GLN A 58 12.88 1.47 -0.69
C GLN A 58 12.66 -0.01 -0.33
N LEU A 59 11.42 -0.37 0.00
CA LEU A 59 11.04 -1.75 0.24
C LEU A 59 11.04 -2.54 -1.07
N LEU A 60 11.78 -3.64 -1.08
CA LEU A 60 11.79 -4.66 -2.11
C LEU A 60 11.34 -5.97 -1.48
N ILE A 61 10.30 -6.61 -2.03
CA ILE A 61 9.93 -7.98 -1.66
C ILE A 61 10.36 -8.89 -2.81
N VAL A 62 11.13 -9.94 -2.47
CA VAL A 62 11.52 -10.99 -3.41
C VAL A 62 10.93 -12.31 -2.96
N GLU A 63 10.31 -13.03 -3.88
CA GLU A 63 9.77 -14.36 -3.66
C GLU A 63 10.42 -15.37 -4.61
N GLN A 64 10.83 -16.51 -4.08
CA GLN A 64 11.25 -17.70 -4.80
C GLN A 64 9.99 -18.49 -5.23
N LEU A 65 9.76 -18.69 -6.53
CA LEU A 65 8.59 -19.42 -7.04
C LEU A 65 8.87 -20.91 -7.25
N ASN A 66 10.08 -21.26 -7.68
CA ASN A 66 10.56 -22.64 -7.85
C ASN A 66 12.05 -22.72 -7.47
N ASP A 67 12.67 -23.90 -7.47
CA ASP A 67 14.07 -24.06 -7.01
C ASP A 67 15.08 -24.18 -8.17
N GLU A 68 14.72 -23.74 -9.38
CA GLU A 68 15.60 -23.82 -10.55
C GLU A 68 16.88 -22.97 -10.37
N ARG A 69 16.72 -21.77 -9.80
CA ARG A 69 17.81 -20.82 -9.52
C ARG A 69 17.45 -20.00 -8.27
N PRO A 70 18.38 -19.77 -7.33
CA PRO A 70 18.12 -18.90 -6.18
C PRO A 70 17.90 -17.45 -6.63
N CYS A 71 16.87 -16.81 -6.08
CA CYS A 71 16.53 -15.41 -6.37
C CYS A 71 17.38 -14.42 -5.58
N TRP A 72 17.87 -14.82 -4.41
CA TRP A 72 18.81 -14.06 -3.59
C TRP A 72 19.74 -15.00 -2.81
N SER A 73 20.78 -14.42 -2.21
CA SER A 73 21.51 -15.04 -1.11
C SER A 73 21.67 -14.03 0.01
N GLU A 74 21.65 -14.48 1.26
CA GLU A 74 21.79 -13.63 2.44
C GLU A 74 22.98 -14.08 3.29
N SER A 75 23.76 -13.13 3.79
CA SER A 75 24.83 -13.38 4.76
C SER A 75 24.94 -12.21 5.73
N GLY A 76 24.71 -12.46 7.02
CA GLY A 76 24.82 -11.44 8.06
C GLY A 76 23.89 -10.23 7.82
N GLY A 77 22.68 -10.44 7.30
CA GLY A 77 21.74 -9.36 6.97
C GLY A 77 22.02 -8.65 5.64
N ILE A 78 23.17 -8.87 5.01
CA ILE A 78 23.44 -8.40 3.64
C ILE A 78 22.78 -9.33 2.63
N VAL A 79 22.09 -8.76 1.65
CA VAL A 79 21.36 -9.48 0.60
C VAL A 79 22.04 -9.26 -0.75
N GLN A 80 22.37 -10.34 -1.44
CA GLN A 80 22.77 -10.31 -2.85
C GLN A 80 21.56 -10.65 -3.73
N PRO A 81 21.05 -9.73 -4.56
CA PRO A 81 19.90 -9.98 -5.44
C PRO A 81 20.30 -10.73 -6.72
N LEU A 82 20.42 -12.06 -6.63
CA LEU A 82 20.84 -12.94 -7.72
C LEU A 82 19.90 -12.94 -8.93
N LEU A 83 18.61 -12.60 -8.71
CA LEU A 83 17.61 -12.47 -9.77
C LEU A 83 17.98 -11.45 -10.87
N LEU A 84 18.98 -10.59 -10.64
CA LEU A 84 19.48 -9.63 -11.63
C LEU A 84 20.43 -10.26 -12.65
N ASP A 85 20.90 -11.49 -12.40
CA ASP A 85 21.92 -12.17 -13.21
C ASP A 85 21.33 -13.15 -14.24
N PHE A 86 20.00 -13.25 -14.33
CA PHE A 86 19.31 -14.15 -15.25
C PHE A 86 17.87 -13.70 -15.57
N ASP A 87 17.25 -14.34 -16.56
CA ASP A 87 15.82 -14.19 -16.79
C ASP A 87 15.04 -14.89 -15.67
N PHE A 88 14.57 -14.08 -14.72
CA PHE A 88 13.87 -14.56 -13.54
C PHE A 88 12.41 -14.95 -13.79
N SER A 89 11.90 -14.83 -15.02
CA SER A 89 10.51 -15.11 -15.37
C SER A 89 10.10 -16.53 -14.98
N GLY A 90 9.07 -16.66 -14.15
CA GLY A 90 8.57 -17.95 -13.65
C GLY A 90 9.41 -18.57 -12.52
N ILE A 91 10.58 -17.99 -12.20
CA ILE A 91 11.50 -18.47 -11.15
C ILE A 91 11.42 -17.59 -9.91
N CYS A 92 11.43 -16.28 -10.10
CA CYS A 92 11.34 -15.29 -9.03
C CYS A 92 10.16 -14.35 -9.26
N ARG A 93 9.63 -13.81 -8.17
CA ARG A 93 8.78 -12.63 -8.21
C ARG A 93 9.48 -11.48 -7.49
N ARG A 94 9.39 -10.29 -8.07
CA ARG A 94 9.98 -9.06 -7.56
C ARG A 94 8.90 -7.99 -7.42
N ILE A 95 8.78 -7.40 -6.25
CA ILE A 95 7.85 -6.31 -5.94
C ILE A 95 8.65 -5.11 -5.41
N LEU A 96 8.50 -3.95 -6.05
CA LEU A 96 9.31 -2.75 -5.79
C LEU A 96 8.51 -1.51 -5.41
N ASP A 97 7.18 -1.54 -5.59
CA ASP A 97 6.34 -0.37 -5.40
C ASP A 97 5.05 -0.72 -4.65
N SER A 98 4.35 0.34 -4.24
CA SER A 98 3.12 0.28 -3.46
C SER A 98 1.94 -0.39 -4.19
N ASN A 99 2.05 -0.72 -5.48
CA ASN A 99 1.01 -1.49 -6.16
C ASN A 99 1.08 -2.99 -5.80
N GLY A 100 2.24 -3.48 -5.38
CA GLY A 100 2.43 -4.89 -5.03
C GLY A 100 2.47 -5.19 -3.55
N TYR A 101 2.44 -4.18 -2.68
CA TYR A 101 2.30 -4.36 -1.24
C TYR A 101 1.49 -3.24 -0.57
N SER A 102 0.82 -3.55 0.54
CA SER A 102 0.20 -2.56 1.42
C SER A 102 0.19 -3.00 2.88
N LEU A 103 -0.22 -2.10 3.76
CA LEU A 103 -0.45 -2.37 5.17
C LEU A 103 -1.86 -2.98 5.35
N ARG A 104 -1.99 -3.98 6.21
CA ARG A 104 -3.30 -4.51 6.64
C ARG A 104 -3.34 -4.68 8.14
N MET A 105 -4.33 -4.08 8.81
CA MET A 105 -4.45 -4.11 10.27
C MET A 105 -5.90 -4.33 10.66
N GLY A 106 -6.18 -5.11 11.71
CA GLY A 106 -7.55 -5.31 12.20
C GLY A 106 -8.53 -5.81 11.13
N ASN A 107 -8.04 -6.60 10.15
CA ASN A 107 -8.80 -7.05 8.98
C ASN A 107 -9.20 -5.95 7.96
N GLU A 108 -8.55 -4.78 8.01
CA GLU A 108 -8.75 -3.66 7.08
C GLU A 108 -7.51 -3.43 6.20
N ASP A 109 -7.73 -3.26 4.89
CA ASP A 109 -6.66 -2.88 3.94
C ASP A 109 -6.42 -1.38 4.01
N LEU A 110 -5.24 -1.00 4.48
CA LEU A 110 -4.85 0.37 4.76
C LEU A 110 -3.97 0.97 3.66
N GLY A 111 -3.92 0.35 2.47
CA GLY A 111 -3.06 0.81 1.38
C GLY A 111 -3.36 2.22 0.84
N LEU A 112 -4.53 2.79 1.14
CA LEU A 112 -4.87 4.18 0.81
C LEU A 112 -4.54 5.15 1.94
N ASP A 113 -4.49 4.66 3.18
CA ASP A 113 -4.36 5.46 4.40
C ASP A 113 -2.92 5.50 4.93
N TYR A 114 -2.12 4.49 4.60
CA TYR A 114 -0.74 4.35 5.04
C TYR A 114 0.19 4.03 3.88
N ALA A 115 1.35 4.70 3.86
CA ALA A 115 2.45 4.41 2.97
C ALA A 115 3.57 3.69 3.73
N LEU A 116 4.08 2.60 3.16
CA LEU A 116 5.25 1.90 3.67
C LEU A 116 6.54 2.55 3.14
N ARG A 117 7.46 2.88 4.04
CA ARG A 117 8.70 3.59 3.74
C ARG A 117 9.86 2.98 4.50
N VAL A 118 11.05 3.00 3.90
CA VAL A 118 12.29 2.63 4.59
C VAL A 118 13.03 3.91 4.93
N ILE A 119 13.24 4.17 6.22
CA ILE A 119 13.91 5.38 6.71
C ILE A 119 15.11 5.02 7.58
N PRO A 120 16.19 5.82 7.58
CA PRO A 120 17.28 5.65 8.54
C PRO A 120 16.80 5.95 9.96
N GLU A 121 17.11 5.08 10.92
CA GLU A 121 16.81 5.25 12.34
C GLU A 121 18.04 4.84 13.16
N GLY A 122 18.80 5.82 13.65
CA GLY A 122 20.03 5.56 14.39
C GLY A 122 21.06 4.74 13.59
N ASP A 123 21.25 3.49 13.99
CA ASP A 123 22.22 2.55 13.41
C ASP A 123 21.60 1.49 12.49
N HIS A 124 20.30 1.58 12.18
CA HIS A 124 19.60 0.63 11.29
C HIS A 124 18.66 1.37 10.33
N LEU A 125 18.04 0.62 9.41
CA LEU A 125 16.93 1.12 8.61
C LEU A 125 15.63 0.57 9.19
N ALA A 126 14.68 1.47 9.42
CA ALA A 126 13.33 1.15 9.86
C ALA A 126 12.39 1.07 8.65
N LEU A 127 11.63 0.00 8.54
CA LEU A 127 10.46 -0.08 7.69
C LEU A 127 9.26 0.44 8.48
N VAL A 128 8.70 1.55 8.03
CA VAL A 128 7.64 2.26 8.73
C VAL A 128 6.37 2.37 7.90
N ALA A 129 5.22 2.34 8.56
CA ALA A 129 3.95 2.76 8.03
C ALA A 129 3.66 4.20 8.48
N SER A 130 3.57 5.12 7.52
CA SER A 130 3.29 6.53 7.75
C SER A 130 1.92 6.90 7.19
N SER A 131 1.11 7.64 7.94
CA SER A 131 -0.21 8.10 7.47
C SER A 131 -0.07 8.99 6.23
N THR A 132 -0.90 8.75 5.23
CA THR A 132 -1.01 9.56 4.01
C THR A 132 -1.96 10.75 4.19
N LYS A 133 -2.81 10.69 5.23
CA LYS A 133 -3.82 11.70 5.56
C LYS A 133 -3.33 12.70 6.61
N ASP A 134 -2.53 12.24 7.56
CA ASP A 134 -1.95 13.06 8.63
C ASP A 134 -0.43 12.88 8.68
N PHE A 135 0.30 13.80 8.05
CA PHE A 135 1.76 13.75 7.97
C PHE A 135 2.47 14.06 9.30
N PHE A 136 1.74 14.52 10.32
CA PHE A 136 2.30 14.78 11.65
C PHE A 136 2.04 13.64 12.64
N ALA A 137 1.23 12.66 12.24
CA ALA A 137 1.04 11.46 13.03
C ALA A 137 2.38 10.69 13.16
N PRO A 138 2.66 10.09 14.33
CA PRO A 138 3.77 9.17 14.48
C PRO A 138 3.71 8.03 13.44
N SER A 139 4.87 7.60 12.96
CA SER A 139 4.94 6.43 12.08
C SER A 139 5.06 5.16 12.91
N MET A 140 4.41 4.08 12.47
CA MET A 140 4.51 2.77 13.09
C MET A 140 5.66 2.00 12.46
N GLU A 141 6.63 1.57 13.25
CA GLU A 141 7.67 0.68 12.76
C GLU A 141 7.15 -0.75 12.62
N VAL A 142 7.14 -1.28 11.40
CA VAL A 142 6.62 -2.62 11.08
C VAL A 142 7.75 -3.63 10.85
N GLY A 143 9.00 -3.16 10.81
CA GLY A 143 10.20 -3.98 10.72
C GLY A 143 11.47 -3.14 10.69
N ARG A 144 12.63 -3.81 10.81
CA ARG A 144 13.94 -3.16 10.81
C ARG A 144 15.04 -4.06 10.25
N THR A 145 16.13 -3.45 9.82
CA THR A 145 17.36 -4.17 9.49
C THR A 145 18.15 -4.51 10.75
N SER A 146 19.17 -5.37 10.62
CA SER A 146 20.13 -5.59 11.70
C SER A 146 20.91 -4.31 12.02
N PRO A 147 21.28 -4.06 13.29
CA PRO A 147 22.12 -2.92 13.66
C PRO A 147 23.42 -2.87 12.86
N GLY A 148 23.80 -1.68 12.40
CA GLY A 148 24.95 -1.43 11.52
C GLY A 148 24.66 -1.57 10.03
N GLU A 149 23.60 -2.30 9.65
CA GLU A 149 23.27 -2.59 8.26
C GLU A 149 22.35 -1.51 7.67
N THR A 150 22.97 -0.42 7.20
CA THR A 150 22.29 0.81 6.74
C THR A 150 22.54 1.16 5.27
N SER A 151 23.27 0.32 4.54
CA SER A 151 23.70 0.60 3.17
C SER A 151 23.62 -0.65 2.29
N GLY A 152 23.27 -0.44 1.02
CA GLY A 152 23.20 -1.53 0.03
C GLY A 152 21.86 -2.27 0.11
N PHE A 153 21.87 -3.52 -0.32
CA PHE A 153 20.70 -4.40 -0.21
C PHE A 153 20.81 -5.15 1.12
N VAL A 154 19.91 -4.85 2.05
CA VAL A 154 19.93 -5.43 3.40
C VAL A 154 18.57 -5.98 3.79
N ALA A 155 18.55 -7.08 4.53
CA ALA A 155 17.32 -7.77 4.92
C ALA A 155 16.57 -6.95 5.98
N ILE A 156 15.25 -6.85 5.81
CA ILE A 156 14.33 -6.28 6.79
C ILE A 156 13.63 -7.44 7.50
N TYR A 157 13.70 -7.44 8.83
CA TYR A 157 12.98 -8.36 9.68
C TYR A 157 11.75 -7.67 10.26
N LEU A 158 10.59 -8.30 10.11
CA LEU A 158 9.33 -7.75 10.62
C LEU A 158 9.35 -7.66 12.14
N ALA A 159 8.76 -6.59 12.68
CA ALA A 159 8.64 -6.38 14.11
C ALA A 159 7.70 -7.44 14.74
N PRO A 160 7.78 -7.68 16.07
CA PRO A 160 6.91 -8.66 16.72
C PRO A 160 5.42 -8.39 16.46
N GLY A 161 4.68 -9.46 16.16
CA GLY A 161 3.24 -9.39 15.82
C GLY A 161 2.94 -9.03 14.37
N TRP A 162 3.95 -8.65 13.58
CA TRP A 162 3.82 -8.42 12.14
C TRP A 162 4.18 -9.67 11.35
N ARG A 163 3.47 -9.92 10.25
CA ARG A 163 3.74 -11.01 9.31
C ARG A 163 3.38 -10.64 7.89
N LEU A 164 3.89 -11.39 6.92
CA LEU A 164 3.39 -11.30 5.54
C LEU A 164 2.14 -12.15 5.36
N THR A 165 1.14 -11.59 4.69
CA THR A 165 0.05 -12.35 4.08
C THR A 165 -0.09 -11.97 2.62
N ARG A 166 -0.91 -12.70 1.87
CA ARG A 166 -1.16 -12.43 0.46
C ARG A 166 -2.61 -12.04 0.25
N ARG A 167 -2.86 -11.00 -0.54
CA ARG A 167 -4.21 -10.62 -0.95
C ARG A 167 -4.88 -11.80 -1.66
N SER A 168 -6.14 -12.06 -1.34
CA SER A 168 -6.95 -13.07 -2.01
C SER A 168 -8.31 -12.52 -2.40
N PHE A 169 -8.91 -13.15 -3.40
CA PHE A 169 -10.27 -12.88 -3.84
C PHE A 169 -10.93 -14.22 -4.18
N GLU A 170 -12.06 -14.52 -3.53
CA GLU A 170 -12.81 -15.78 -3.73
C GLU A 170 -11.93 -17.04 -3.57
N GLY A 171 -11.00 -17.01 -2.59
CA GLY A 171 -10.08 -18.10 -2.31
C GLY A 171 -8.88 -18.20 -3.26
N GLN A 172 -8.79 -17.36 -4.29
CA GLN A 172 -7.61 -17.28 -5.16
C GLN A 172 -6.62 -16.24 -4.64
N THR A 173 -5.35 -16.63 -4.51
CA THR A 173 -4.28 -15.69 -4.12
C THR A 173 -3.86 -14.79 -5.29
N LEU A 174 -3.68 -13.50 -5.04
CA LEU A 174 -3.26 -12.50 -6.01
C LEU A 174 -1.76 -12.16 -5.87
N GLY A 175 -1.25 -11.29 -6.74
CA GLY A 175 0.15 -10.85 -6.74
C GLY A 175 0.50 -9.77 -5.70
N HIS A 176 -0.42 -9.41 -4.80
CA HIS A 176 -0.25 -8.33 -3.83
C HIS A 176 0.00 -8.87 -2.43
N TYR A 177 0.97 -8.30 -1.73
CA TYR A 177 1.36 -8.67 -0.37
C TYR A 177 0.79 -7.72 0.67
N TYR A 178 0.46 -8.24 1.83
CA TYR A 178 0.16 -7.43 2.99
C TYR A 178 1.26 -7.59 4.02
N ILE A 179 1.68 -6.47 4.62
CA ILE A 179 2.33 -6.45 5.92
C ILE A 179 1.20 -6.35 6.95
N THR A 180 0.98 -7.45 7.67
CA THR A 180 -0.24 -7.68 8.44
C THR A 180 0.01 -7.65 9.95
N ASN A 181 -0.85 -6.93 10.67
CA ASN A 181 -1.03 -7.07 12.12
C ASN A 181 -2.50 -7.38 12.41
N ASP A 182 -2.77 -8.19 13.43
CA ASP A 182 -4.16 -8.54 13.80
C ASP A 182 -4.82 -7.47 14.69
N MET A 183 -4.02 -6.59 15.32
CA MET A 183 -4.53 -5.41 16.03
C MET A 183 -4.99 -4.35 15.03
N ASP A 184 -6.07 -3.64 15.35
CA ASP A 184 -6.43 -2.40 14.66
C ASP A 184 -5.43 -1.27 14.99
N VAL A 185 -5.49 -0.19 14.22
CA VAL A 185 -4.54 0.95 14.32
C VAL A 185 -4.58 1.61 15.69
N ASP A 186 -5.76 1.79 16.28
CA ASP A 186 -5.93 2.51 17.55
C ASP A 186 -5.40 1.68 18.72
N THR A 187 -5.72 0.39 18.74
CA THR A 187 -5.21 -0.58 19.71
C THR A 187 -3.69 -0.72 19.60
N TYR A 188 -3.16 -0.80 18.38
CA TYR A 188 -1.73 -0.91 18.13
C TYR A 188 -0.98 0.31 18.64
N SER A 189 -1.43 1.51 18.24
CA SER A 189 -0.80 2.78 18.61
C SER A 189 -0.80 2.97 20.13
N SER A 190 -1.91 2.64 20.80
CA SER A 190 -2.00 2.70 22.26
C SER A 190 -1.02 1.73 22.94
N THR A 191 -0.90 0.51 22.42
CA THR A 191 0.00 -0.51 22.96
C THR A 191 1.47 -0.16 22.75
N ALA A 192 1.81 0.39 21.59
CA ALA A 192 3.15 0.84 21.23
C ALA A 192 3.63 1.97 22.17
N VAL A 193 2.77 2.98 22.42
CA VAL A 193 3.06 4.05 23.39
C VAL A 193 3.33 3.49 24.79
N LEU A 194 2.54 2.52 25.25
CA LEU A 194 2.69 1.92 26.57
C LEU A 194 3.94 1.03 26.70
N SER A 195 4.37 0.42 25.60
CA SER A 195 5.54 -0.46 25.57
C SER A 195 6.85 0.31 25.42
N GLY A 196 6.80 1.62 25.16
CA GLY A 196 7.98 2.46 24.91
C GLY A 196 8.67 2.18 23.58
N ASP A 197 7.99 1.43 22.70
CA ASP A 197 8.55 0.83 21.50
C ASP A 197 7.70 1.23 20.29
N VAL A 198 8.36 1.43 19.14
CA VAL A 198 7.80 1.29 17.77
C VAL A 198 7.04 2.48 17.17
N LEU A 199 6.70 3.53 17.94
CA LEU A 199 6.29 4.80 17.31
C LEU A 199 7.49 5.70 17.08
N LEU A 200 7.88 5.82 15.82
CA LEU A 200 8.84 6.84 15.42
C LEU A 200 8.11 8.17 15.37
N ALA A 201 8.63 9.15 16.09
CA ALA A 201 8.19 10.53 15.94
C ALA A 201 8.22 10.88 14.44
N PRO A 202 7.34 11.77 13.95
CA PRO A 202 7.45 12.22 12.57
C PRO A 202 8.86 12.78 12.39
N SER A 203 9.75 12.01 11.77
CA SER A 203 11.04 12.52 11.35
C SER A 203 10.66 13.69 10.48
N GLY A 204 11.02 14.90 10.90
CA GLY A 204 10.71 16.10 10.16
C GLY A 204 11.22 15.89 8.74
N TYR A 205 10.31 15.54 7.85
CA TYR A 205 10.56 15.55 6.42
C TYR A 205 10.80 17.01 6.11
N THR A 206 12.05 17.44 6.24
CA THR A 206 12.55 18.46 5.35
C THR A 206 12.39 17.82 3.98
N PHE A 207 11.29 18.16 3.31
CA PHE A 207 11.24 18.02 1.86
C PHE A 207 12.59 18.58 1.38
N PRO A 208 13.35 17.87 0.52
CA PRO A 208 14.52 18.47 -0.08
C PRO A 208 14.02 19.79 -0.65
N SER A 209 14.56 20.88 -0.11
CA SER A 209 14.24 22.22 -0.59
C SER A 209 14.40 22.13 -2.10
N THR A 210 13.36 22.51 -2.85
CA THR A 210 13.43 22.64 -4.30
C THR A 210 14.83 23.12 -4.67
N PRO A 211 15.57 22.43 -5.56
CA PRO A 211 16.88 22.91 -5.98
C PRO A 211 16.70 24.38 -6.31
N ASN A 212 17.47 25.25 -5.63
CA ASN A 212 17.44 26.68 -5.90
C ASN A 212 17.51 26.84 -7.41
N LEU A 213 16.38 27.18 -8.06
CA LEU A 213 16.44 27.59 -9.45
C LEU A 213 17.39 28.78 -9.44
N PRO A 214 18.48 28.76 -10.23
CA PRO A 214 19.34 29.91 -10.33
C PRO A 214 18.46 31.11 -10.65
N ALA A 215 18.60 32.18 -9.86
CA ALA A 215 17.84 33.40 -10.02
C ALA A 215 17.87 33.78 -11.51
N THR A 216 16.69 33.90 -12.11
CA THR A 216 16.52 34.39 -13.47
C THR A 216 17.38 35.64 -13.62
N PRO A 217 18.34 35.70 -14.57
CA PRO A 217 19.08 36.93 -14.79
C PRO A 217 18.07 38.00 -15.20
N THR A 218 18.01 39.08 -14.44
CA THR A 218 17.29 40.30 -14.81
C THR A 218 17.81 40.76 -16.17
N VAL A 219 17.03 40.53 -17.22
CA VAL A 219 17.30 41.08 -18.54
C VAL A 219 16.97 42.57 -18.48
N THR A 220 18.00 43.40 -18.38
CA THR A 220 17.92 44.82 -18.71
C THR A 220 17.60 44.96 -20.21
N PRO A 221 16.56 45.73 -20.59
CA PRO A 221 16.30 45.99 -21.99
C PRO A 221 17.23 47.12 -22.44
N ASN A 222 18.32 46.81 -23.14
CA ASN A 222 18.86 47.77 -24.10
C ASN A 222 19.73 47.17 -25.20
N ASP A 223 19.50 47.74 -26.38
CA ASP A 223 20.28 47.75 -27.61
C ASP A 223 20.36 46.53 -28.52
N SER A 224 19.48 46.59 -29.52
CA SER A 224 19.65 46.19 -30.91
C SER A 224 21.12 46.16 -31.38
N SER A 225 21.55 45.00 -31.87
CA SER A 225 22.43 44.90 -33.04
C SER A 225 22.30 43.52 -33.68
N SER A 226 22.00 43.55 -34.98
CA SER A 226 21.87 42.42 -35.90
C SER A 226 23.04 41.44 -35.83
N ILE A 227 22.73 40.15 -35.67
CA ILE A 227 23.55 39.06 -36.23
C ILE A 227 22.60 37.98 -36.78
N ILE A 228 22.72 37.75 -38.08
CA ILE A 228 21.98 36.77 -38.87
C ILE A 228 22.50 35.35 -38.51
N PRO A 229 21.65 34.36 -38.22
CA PRO A 229 22.10 32.98 -38.08
C PRO A 229 22.35 32.34 -39.47
N PRO A 230 23.45 31.59 -39.67
CA PRO A 230 23.66 30.87 -40.92
C PRO A 230 22.72 29.66 -41.02
N THR A 231 22.21 29.46 -42.22
CA THR A 231 21.38 28.33 -42.67
C THR A 231 22.06 26.97 -42.43
N PRO A 232 21.36 25.96 -41.92
CA PRO A 232 21.90 24.60 -41.86
C PRO A 232 21.90 23.95 -43.26
N THR A 233 23.08 23.52 -43.70
CA THR A 233 23.29 22.65 -44.87
C THR A 233 22.69 21.26 -44.61
N PRO A 234 21.97 20.63 -45.56
CA PRO A 234 21.46 19.28 -45.38
C PRO A 234 22.60 18.26 -45.37
N ALA A 235 22.63 17.44 -44.31
CA ALA A 235 23.56 16.32 -44.17
C ALA A 235 23.25 15.23 -45.22
N VAL A 236 24.31 14.77 -45.88
CA VAL A 236 24.30 13.66 -46.84
C VAL A 236 24.07 12.35 -46.09
N VAL A 237 23.00 11.64 -46.45
CA VAL A 237 22.69 10.28 -45.99
C VAL A 237 23.58 9.29 -46.75
N PRO A 238 24.40 8.45 -46.09
CA PRO A 238 25.04 7.34 -46.77
C PRO A 238 24.04 6.19 -46.98
N THR A 239 23.88 5.80 -48.25
CA THR A 239 23.15 4.60 -48.69
C THR A 239 23.84 3.34 -48.16
N ILE A 240 23.16 2.59 -47.29
CA ILE A 240 23.61 1.25 -46.88
C ILE A 240 23.07 0.25 -47.90
N THR A 241 23.98 -0.36 -48.66
CA THR A 241 23.71 -1.46 -49.58
C THR A 241 23.37 -2.73 -48.80
N ALA A 242 22.17 -3.28 -49.00
CA ALA A 242 21.76 -4.57 -48.45
C ALA A 242 22.49 -5.73 -49.16
N PRO A 243 23.00 -6.74 -48.45
CA PRO A 243 23.44 -7.99 -49.07
C PRO A 243 22.24 -8.89 -49.35
N SER A 244 22.30 -9.60 -50.48
CA SER A 244 21.25 -10.43 -51.03
C SER A 244 21.62 -11.92 -50.90
N VAL A 245 20.58 -12.76 -50.66
CA VAL A 245 20.45 -14.22 -50.89
C VAL A 245 21.17 -15.15 -49.87
N SER A 246 20.47 -16.04 -49.13
CA SER A 246 19.89 -17.28 -49.65
C SER A 246 18.72 -17.82 -48.83
N ALA A 247 17.66 -18.23 -49.54
CA ALA A 247 16.48 -18.92 -49.03
C ALA A 247 16.72 -20.44 -48.90
N PRO A 248 16.12 -21.14 -47.90
CA PRO A 248 16.04 -22.60 -47.90
C PRO A 248 14.82 -23.11 -48.68
N ALA A 249 14.97 -24.34 -49.18
CA ALA A 249 14.08 -25.10 -50.07
C ALA A 249 12.67 -25.42 -49.49
N PRO A 250 11.69 -25.81 -50.34
CA PRO A 250 10.30 -26.00 -49.93
C PRO A 250 10.08 -27.35 -49.23
N ALA A 251 9.38 -27.32 -48.09
CA ALA A 251 8.89 -28.51 -47.42
C ALA A 251 7.63 -29.06 -48.12
N THR A 252 7.59 -30.38 -48.26
CA THR A 252 6.49 -31.23 -48.75
C THR A 252 5.17 -31.03 -47.99
N PRO A 253 4.00 -31.24 -48.64
CA PRO A 253 2.70 -31.05 -48.01
C PRO A 253 2.35 -32.26 -47.12
N VAL A 254 2.13 -32.01 -45.82
CA VAL A 254 1.52 -32.98 -44.89
C VAL A 254 0.01 -32.90 -45.04
N GLN A 255 -0.61 -34.07 -45.12
CA GLN A 255 -2.03 -34.30 -45.37
C GLN A 255 -2.91 -33.80 -44.22
N SER A 256 -4.11 -33.36 -44.60
CA SER A 256 -5.21 -32.96 -43.72
C SER A 256 -5.63 -34.06 -42.76
N GLU A 257 -5.57 -33.78 -41.46
CA GLU A 257 -6.43 -34.43 -40.47
C GLU A 257 -7.63 -33.55 -40.17
N SER A 258 -8.82 -34.17 -40.24
CA SER A 258 -10.13 -33.57 -40.00
C SER A 258 -10.26 -32.97 -38.60
N PRO A 259 -10.97 -31.83 -38.43
CA PRO A 259 -11.35 -31.36 -37.12
C PRO A 259 -12.57 -32.13 -36.58
N LEU A 260 -12.50 -32.46 -35.28
CA LEU A 260 -13.58 -33.00 -34.46
C LEU A 260 -14.77 -32.01 -34.37
N PRO A 261 -16.00 -32.49 -34.09
CA PRO A 261 -17.18 -31.64 -34.05
C PRO A 261 -17.19 -30.74 -32.81
N ILE A 262 -17.38 -29.44 -33.04
CA ILE A 262 -17.61 -28.42 -32.01
C ILE A 262 -19.04 -28.60 -31.48
N LEU A 263 -19.16 -28.83 -30.17
CA LEU A 263 -20.42 -28.72 -29.44
C LEU A 263 -20.79 -27.24 -29.34
N GLU A 264 -21.92 -26.91 -29.96
CA GLU A 264 -22.53 -25.59 -30.03
C GLU A 264 -22.93 -25.10 -28.63
N ALA A 265 -22.25 -24.06 -28.13
CA ALA A 265 -22.66 -23.35 -26.92
C ALA A 265 -23.69 -22.27 -27.29
N ALA A 266 -24.82 -22.28 -26.58
CA ALA A 266 -25.93 -21.36 -26.79
C ALA A 266 -25.53 -19.86 -26.63
N PRO A 267 -26.20 -18.93 -27.33
CA PRO A 267 -25.87 -17.52 -27.26
C PRO A 267 -26.28 -16.90 -25.92
N VAL A 268 -25.31 -16.29 -25.24
CA VAL A 268 -25.54 -15.42 -24.08
C VAL A 268 -26.15 -14.10 -24.57
N VAL A 269 -27.39 -13.84 -24.18
CA VAL A 269 -28.11 -12.59 -24.43
C VAL A 269 -27.54 -11.52 -23.49
N VAL A 270 -26.90 -10.50 -24.06
CA VAL A 270 -26.43 -9.32 -23.33
C VAL A 270 -27.58 -8.31 -23.26
N PRO A 271 -28.06 -7.91 -22.06
CA PRO A 271 -29.07 -6.85 -21.94
C PRO A 271 -28.44 -5.45 -22.13
N PRO A 272 -29.21 -4.46 -22.61
CA PRO A 272 -28.70 -3.13 -22.94
C PRO A 272 -28.42 -2.29 -21.68
N SER A 273 -27.37 -1.46 -21.77
CA SER A 273 -26.94 -0.53 -20.72
C SER A 273 -27.90 0.65 -20.57
N GLU A 274 -28.42 0.86 -19.36
CA GLU A 274 -29.32 1.98 -19.00
C GLU A 274 -28.50 3.18 -18.45
N PRO A 275 -28.91 4.45 -18.69
CA PRO A 275 -28.06 5.61 -18.40
C PRO A 275 -28.10 6.04 -16.93
N ALA A 276 -26.98 6.61 -16.47
CA ALA A 276 -26.77 7.04 -15.08
C ALA A 276 -27.75 8.15 -14.63
N PRO A 277 -28.29 8.09 -13.39
CA PRO A 277 -29.13 9.15 -12.85
C PRO A 277 -28.30 10.30 -12.27
N GLN A 278 -28.80 11.53 -12.48
CA GLN A 278 -28.23 12.78 -11.96
C GLN A 278 -28.59 12.97 -10.47
N THR A 279 -27.58 13.26 -9.66
CA THR A 279 -27.71 13.45 -8.20
C THR A 279 -28.24 14.85 -7.86
N THR A 280 -29.47 14.95 -7.34
CA THR A 280 -29.98 16.15 -6.67
C THR A 280 -29.61 16.11 -5.18
N LEU A 281 -28.83 17.10 -4.73
CA LEU A 281 -28.45 17.30 -3.33
C LEU A 281 -29.64 17.83 -2.50
N SER A 282 -29.92 17.20 -1.36
CA SER A 282 -30.74 17.75 -0.27
C SER A 282 -29.95 17.79 1.04
N PRO A 283 -30.21 18.79 1.92
CA PRO A 283 -29.27 19.18 2.97
C PRO A 283 -29.37 18.32 4.26
N LEU A 284 -28.21 18.11 4.88
CA LEU A 284 -28.01 17.42 6.16
C LEU A 284 -28.60 18.22 7.33
N LEU A 285 -29.40 17.54 8.15
CA LEU A 285 -29.87 18.02 9.46
C LEU A 285 -28.76 17.83 10.50
N VAL A 286 -28.34 18.91 11.16
CA VAL A 286 -27.34 18.91 12.25
C VAL A 286 -28.03 18.61 13.58
N PRO A 287 -27.62 17.60 14.37
CA PRO A 287 -28.14 17.42 15.72
C PRO A 287 -27.42 18.31 16.75
N SER A 288 -28.20 18.88 17.67
CA SER A 288 -27.75 19.78 18.75
C SER A 288 -26.94 19.06 19.85
N PRO A 289 -26.00 19.75 20.53
CA PRO A 289 -25.21 19.18 21.62
C PRO A 289 -25.97 19.12 22.97
N PRO A 290 -25.61 18.18 23.86
CA PRO A 290 -26.22 18.06 25.20
C PRO A 290 -25.68 19.10 26.21
N PRO A 291 -26.44 19.39 27.29
CA PRO A 291 -26.09 20.45 28.25
C PRO A 291 -24.97 20.05 29.22
N MET A 292 -24.10 21.02 29.53
CA MET A 292 -23.07 20.95 30.57
C MET A 292 -23.68 20.80 31.97
N SER A 293 -23.18 19.84 32.74
CA SER A 293 -23.41 19.71 34.17
C SER A 293 -22.31 20.45 34.93
N THR A 294 -22.69 21.48 35.69
CA THR A 294 -21.86 22.15 36.68
C THR A 294 -22.14 21.54 38.05
N ASP A 295 -21.21 20.77 38.61
CA ASP A 295 -21.03 20.62 40.05
C ASP A 295 -19.81 19.75 40.37
N ARG A 296 -18.73 20.36 40.86
CA ARG A 296 -17.98 19.89 42.04
C ARG A 296 -16.78 20.78 42.38
N VAL A 297 -16.87 21.37 43.57
CA VAL A 297 -15.78 21.88 44.40
C VAL A 297 -15.07 20.69 45.06
N PRO A 298 -13.76 20.79 45.30
CA PRO A 298 -13.21 20.46 46.63
C PRO A 298 -12.22 21.54 47.07
N GLU A 299 -12.50 22.27 48.15
CA GLU A 299 -12.21 21.94 49.56
C GLU A 299 -10.71 21.95 49.89
N GLU A 300 -10.36 23.08 50.50
CA GLU A 300 -9.09 23.47 51.10
C GLU A 300 -8.78 22.59 52.31
N ASN A 301 -7.56 22.04 52.38
CA ASN A 301 -7.02 21.60 53.66
C ASN A 301 -5.52 21.86 53.71
N ALA A 302 -5.17 22.86 54.52
CA ALA A 302 -3.82 23.13 54.96
C ALA A 302 -3.46 22.20 56.12
N SER A 303 -2.29 21.55 56.06
CA SER A 303 -1.55 21.22 57.28
C SER A 303 -0.05 21.14 57.01
N THR A 304 0.64 21.98 57.76
CA THR A 304 2.08 22.16 57.92
C THR A 304 2.75 20.93 58.51
N SER A 305 3.93 20.53 58.01
CA SER A 305 5.08 20.19 58.87
C SER A 305 6.39 20.29 58.07
N ASN A 306 7.33 21.06 58.63
CA ASN A 306 8.73 21.12 58.25
C ASN A 306 9.43 19.77 58.50
N GLU A 307 10.32 19.36 57.60
CA GLU A 307 11.68 18.96 58.02
C GLU A 307 12.64 19.05 56.84
N ALA A 308 13.77 19.72 57.10
CA ALA A 308 14.87 19.96 56.19
C ALA A 308 15.98 18.94 56.47
N SER A 309 16.75 18.55 55.42
CA SER A 309 18.19 18.20 55.41
C SER A 309 18.52 17.16 54.30
N PRO A 310 19.78 16.98 53.86
CA PRO A 310 20.29 17.74 52.72
C PRO A 310 20.91 16.85 51.63
N TRP A 311 21.25 17.50 50.53
CA TRP A 311 22.02 16.99 49.40
C TRP A 311 23.31 16.26 49.81
N ILE A 312 23.50 15.03 49.31
CA ILE A 312 24.80 14.37 49.26
C ILE A 312 25.39 14.56 47.86
N GLU A 313 26.45 15.34 47.85
CA GLU A 313 27.42 15.55 46.77
C GLU A 313 28.13 14.21 46.47
N PHE A 314 28.09 13.75 45.22
CA PHE A 314 28.81 12.56 44.77
C PHE A 314 30.16 13.00 44.19
N GLU A 315 31.19 13.08 45.03
CA GLU A 315 32.58 13.32 44.60
C GLU A 315 33.13 12.10 43.85
N ARG A 316 33.74 12.38 42.68
CA ARG A 316 34.48 11.43 41.85
C ARG A 316 35.76 10.98 42.57
N GLN A 317 35.97 9.67 42.72
CA GLN A 317 37.30 9.09 42.87
C GLN A 317 37.91 8.78 41.49
N PRO A 318 39.18 9.15 41.23
CA PRO A 318 39.93 8.59 40.11
C PRO A 318 40.54 7.24 40.53
N SER A 319 40.26 6.20 39.74
CA SER A 319 40.88 4.88 39.86
C SER A 319 42.31 4.90 39.34
N GLU A 320 43.24 4.50 40.19
CA GLU A 320 44.64 4.23 39.90
C GLU A 320 44.82 3.16 38.82
N VAL A 321 45.88 3.39 38.04
CA VAL A 321 46.53 2.46 37.12
C VAL A 321 47.26 1.38 37.93
N GLN A 322 46.97 0.10 37.69
CA GLN A 322 47.91 -0.98 37.97
C GLN A 322 48.11 -1.85 36.72
N THR A 323 49.32 -1.72 36.18
CA THR A 323 50.07 -2.74 35.44
C THR A 323 50.16 -4.05 36.22
N PHE A 324 49.77 -5.17 35.61
CA PHE A 324 50.62 -6.32 35.24
C PHE A 324 49.79 -7.30 34.39
#